data_AF-A0A1H4TKT4-F1
#
_entry.id   AF-A0A1H4TKT4-F1
#
_cell.length_a   1.000
_cell.length_b   1.000
_cell.length_c   1.000
_cell.angle_alpha   90.00
_cell.angle_beta   90.00
_cell.angle_gamma   90.00
#
_symmetry.space_group_name_H-M   'P 1'
#
loop_
_entity.id
_entity.type
_entity.pdbx_description
1 polymer ?
#
loop_
_entity_poly.entity_id
_entity_poly.type
_entity_poly.pdbx_seq_one_letter_code
_entity_poly.pdbx_strand_id
1 'polypeptide(L)'
;MTTEASAKENLDQQLANNTARLKELVDQQYNVEVTRSIVLCFSSDDDECARALIKALFAKGTRVLQPEPEKRGDRFQIRVGVKRSLRDTVREEFVSDMVHTASGMNGTFDGWNLLGEESAEQAQTQGDTPDARSAGTLNS
;
A
#
# COMPACT_ATOMS: atom_id res chain seq x y z
N MET A 1 8.07 2.13 20.54
CA MET A 1 8.71 3.39 20.11
C MET A 1 9.82 3.02 19.13
N THR A 2 9.58 3.25 17.85
CA THR A 2 10.59 3.12 16.78
C THR A 2 11.67 4.19 16.99
N THR A 3 12.96 3.81 16.97
CA THR A 3 14.07 4.75 17.17
C THR A 3 14.49 5.41 15.85
N GLU A 4 15.12 6.57 15.89
CA GLU A 4 15.69 7.22 14.69
C GLU A 4 16.70 6.32 13.95
N ALA A 5 17.42 5.46 14.69
CA ALA A 5 18.29 4.44 14.12
C ALA A 5 17.49 3.42 13.29
N SER A 6 16.36 2.96 13.80
CA SER A 6 15.47 2.02 13.11
C SER A 6 14.84 2.61 11.85
N ALA A 7 14.53 3.93 11.85
CA ALA A 7 14.04 4.62 10.66
C ALA A 7 15.12 4.73 9.58
N LYS A 8 16.36 5.03 9.96
CA LYS A 8 17.49 5.08 9.04
C LYS A 8 17.79 3.70 8.44
N GLU A 9 17.83 2.65 9.26
CA GLU A 9 18.02 1.27 8.80
C GLU A 9 16.92 0.85 7.83
N ASN A 10 15.65 1.23 8.10
CA ASN A 10 14.55 0.97 7.20
C ASN A 10 14.71 1.72 5.86
N LEU A 11 15.13 2.99 5.89
CA LEU A 11 15.42 3.75 4.67
C LEU A 11 16.52 3.12 3.83
N ASP A 12 17.68 2.84 4.43
CA ASP A 12 18.84 2.24 3.76
C ASP A 12 18.45 0.90 3.10
N GLN A 13 17.68 0.07 3.81
CA GLN A 13 17.20 -1.20 3.29
C GLN A 13 16.23 -1.02 2.11
N GLN A 14 15.31 -0.06 2.18
CA GLN A 14 14.36 0.18 1.08
C GLN A 14 15.03 0.78 -0.15
N LEU A 15 16.06 1.62 0.00
CA LEU A 15 16.87 2.11 -1.12
C LEU A 15 17.66 0.99 -1.81
N ALA A 16 18.24 0.07 -1.03
CA ALA A 16 18.91 -1.11 -1.58
C ALA A 16 17.94 -2.02 -2.35
N ASN A 17 16.76 -2.32 -1.75
CA ASN A 17 15.71 -3.11 -2.39
C ASN A 17 15.22 -2.46 -3.69
N ASN A 18 15.03 -1.13 -3.69
CA ASN A 18 14.61 -0.38 -4.86
C ASN A 18 15.62 -0.44 -6.00
N THR A 19 16.91 -0.38 -5.68
CA THR A 19 17.98 -0.47 -6.69
C THR A 19 17.94 -1.82 -7.40
N ALA A 20 17.83 -2.91 -6.63
CA ALA A 20 17.72 -4.26 -7.19
C ALA A 20 16.44 -4.42 -8.03
N ARG A 21 15.29 -4.04 -7.47
CA ARG A 21 13.99 -4.22 -8.14
C ARG A 21 13.82 -3.36 -9.39
N LEU A 22 14.34 -2.13 -9.39
CA LEU A 22 14.29 -1.27 -10.58
C LEU A 22 15.11 -1.88 -11.72
N LYS A 23 16.28 -2.44 -11.39
CA LYS A 23 17.12 -3.13 -12.38
C LYS A 23 16.36 -4.31 -13.00
N GLU A 24 15.73 -5.16 -12.19
CA GLU A 24 14.94 -6.29 -12.67
C GLU A 24 13.79 -5.86 -13.60
N LEU A 25 13.08 -4.77 -13.25
CA LEU A 25 11.99 -4.25 -14.08
C LEU A 25 12.51 -3.67 -15.40
N VAL A 26 13.64 -2.97 -15.39
CA VAL A 26 14.29 -2.48 -16.61
C VAL A 26 14.75 -3.64 -17.50
N ASP A 27 15.34 -4.69 -16.91
CA ASP A 27 15.74 -5.91 -17.63
C ASP A 27 14.53 -6.64 -18.26
N GLN A 28 13.37 -6.57 -17.61
CA GLN A 28 12.08 -7.05 -18.14
C GLN A 28 11.42 -6.09 -19.14
N GLN A 29 12.10 -5.02 -19.56
CA GLN A 29 11.59 -3.99 -20.48
C GLN A 29 10.35 -3.25 -19.97
N TYR A 30 10.14 -3.18 -18.65
CA TYR A 30 9.07 -2.35 -18.10
C TYR A 30 9.37 -0.87 -18.33
N ASN A 31 8.37 -0.13 -18.84
CA ASN A 31 8.48 1.32 -18.92
C ASN A 31 8.32 1.96 -17.52
N VAL A 32 9.45 2.40 -16.95
CA VAL A 32 9.53 2.97 -15.60
C VAL A 32 9.01 4.41 -15.49
N GLU A 33 8.82 5.10 -16.61
CA GLU A 33 8.32 6.48 -16.67
C GLU A 33 6.78 6.54 -16.67
N VAL A 34 6.10 5.43 -17.03
CA VAL A 34 4.64 5.38 -17.08
C VAL A 34 4.04 5.43 -15.68
N THR A 35 3.14 6.38 -15.48
CA THR A 35 2.33 6.48 -14.26
C THR A 35 1.37 5.30 -14.18
N ARG A 36 1.38 4.60 -13.05
CA ARG A 36 0.58 3.40 -12.79
C ARG A 36 0.12 3.34 -11.34
N SER A 37 -0.81 2.44 -11.05
CA SER A 37 -1.22 2.14 -9.68
C SER A 37 -0.14 1.30 -8.99
N ILE A 38 0.44 1.85 -7.93
CA ILE A 38 1.43 1.21 -7.07
C ILE A 38 0.77 0.96 -5.72
N VAL A 39 1.00 -0.22 -5.15
CA VAL A 39 0.63 -0.56 -3.79
C VAL A 39 1.82 -0.28 -2.88
N LEU A 40 1.63 0.55 -1.86
CA LEU A 40 2.60 0.77 -0.79
C LEU A 40 2.22 -0.15 0.38
N CYS A 41 3.22 -0.84 0.92
CA CYS A 41 3.07 -1.83 1.97
C CYS A 41 3.71 -1.31 3.27
N PHE A 42 2.97 -1.43 4.36
CA PHE A 42 3.44 -1.05 5.69
C PHE A 42 3.00 -2.10 6.70
N SER A 43 3.66 -2.09 7.86
CA SER A 43 3.29 -2.93 8.98
C SER A 43 3.45 -2.23 10.31
N SER A 44 2.70 -2.65 11.32
CA SER A 44 2.86 -2.23 12.71
C SER A 44 2.60 -3.41 13.63
N ASP A 45 3.24 -3.43 14.80
CA ASP A 45 2.98 -4.45 15.83
C ASP A 45 1.72 -4.10 16.68
N ASP A 46 1.12 -2.94 16.46
CA ASP A 46 -0.01 -2.39 17.22
C ASP A 46 -1.18 -1.97 16.32
N ASP A 47 -2.41 -2.35 16.70
CA ASP A 47 -3.63 -2.08 15.90
C ASP A 47 -3.97 -0.58 15.84
N GLU A 48 -3.84 0.13 16.96
CA GLU A 48 -4.17 1.56 17.04
C GLU A 48 -3.18 2.39 16.19
N CYS A 49 -1.90 2.05 16.29
CA CYS A 49 -0.83 2.59 15.44
C CYS A 49 -1.08 2.27 13.96
N ALA A 50 -1.50 1.05 13.63
CA ALA A 50 -1.81 0.67 12.26
C ALA A 50 -2.98 1.50 11.69
N ARG A 51 -4.04 1.71 12.47
CA ARG A 51 -5.18 2.57 12.09
C ARG A 51 -4.77 4.04 11.96
N ALA A 52 -3.91 4.54 12.86
CA ALA A 52 -3.36 5.89 12.77
C ALA A 52 -2.52 6.08 11.50
N LEU A 53 -1.71 5.08 11.14
CA LEU A 53 -0.90 5.07 9.93
C LEU A 53 -1.76 5.10 8.66
N ILE A 54 -2.85 4.33 8.59
CA ILE A 54 -3.82 4.42 7.48
C ILE A 54 -4.33 5.85 7.30
N LYS A 55 -4.72 6.52 8.39
CA LYS A 55 -5.20 7.91 8.36
C LYS A 55 -4.11 8.89 7.89
N ALA A 56 -2.89 8.73 8.37
CA ALA A 56 -1.74 9.56 7.97
C ALA A 56 -1.42 9.41 6.47
N LEU A 57 -1.46 8.17 5.97
CA LEU A 57 -1.26 7.87 4.54
C LEU A 57 -2.39 8.43 3.68
N PHE A 58 -3.64 8.35 4.13
CA PHE A 58 -4.78 8.92 3.43
C PHE A 58 -4.66 10.45 3.32
N ALA A 59 -4.26 11.14 4.39
CA ALA A 59 -4.03 12.58 4.39
C ALA A 59 -2.93 13.03 3.40
N LYS A 60 -2.00 12.12 3.04
CA LYS A 60 -0.96 12.33 2.02
C LYS A 60 -1.43 12.06 0.58
N GLY A 61 -2.71 11.81 0.38
CA GLY A 61 -3.30 11.60 -0.95
C GLY A 61 -3.18 10.16 -1.48
N THR A 62 -2.90 9.19 -0.61
CA THR A 62 -3.00 7.78 -1.00
C THR A 62 -4.46 7.31 -0.96
N ARG A 63 -4.77 6.28 -1.76
CA ARG A 63 -6.06 5.58 -1.73
C ARG A 63 -5.97 4.41 -0.77
N VAL A 64 -6.83 4.37 0.22
CA VAL A 64 -6.93 3.20 1.11
C VAL A 64 -7.45 2.00 0.30
N LEU A 65 -6.68 0.90 0.27
CA LEU A 65 -7.10 -0.33 -0.42
C LEU A 65 -7.90 -1.24 0.50
N GLN A 66 -7.57 -1.23 1.79
CA GLN A 66 -8.33 -1.91 2.84
C GLN A 66 -8.55 -0.94 4.00
N PRO A 67 -9.82 -0.76 4.45
CA PRO A 67 -10.16 0.22 5.48
C PRO A 67 -9.63 -0.16 6.87
N GLU A 68 -9.39 -1.45 7.10
CA GLU A 68 -8.86 -1.99 8.34
C GLU A 68 -7.51 -2.67 8.10
N PRO A 69 -6.58 -2.61 9.06
CA PRO A 69 -5.33 -3.33 8.95
C PRO A 69 -5.56 -4.84 9.02
N GLU A 70 -4.86 -5.59 8.17
CA GLU A 70 -4.96 -7.05 8.10
C GLU A 70 -3.95 -7.67 9.08
N LYS A 71 -4.43 -8.41 10.10
CA LYS A 71 -3.54 -9.10 11.02
C LYS A 71 -2.89 -10.32 10.34
N ARG A 72 -1.57 -10.31 10.18
CA ARG A 72 -0.76 -11.45 9.70
C ARG A 72 0.32 -11.80 10.72
N GLY A 73 0.17 -12.97 11.34
CA GLY A 73 1.02 -13.36 12.47
C GLY A 73 0.87 -12.37 13.62
N ASP A 74 2.01 -11.82 14.07
CA ASP A 74 2.06 -10.86 15.17
C ASP A 74 1.99 -9.39 14.71
N ARG A 75 1.81 -9.13 13.41
CA ARG A 75 1.81 -7.77 12.84
C ARG A 75 0.52 -7.45 12.10
N PHE A 76 0.19 -6.16 12.09
CA PHE A 76 -0.88 -5.55 11.33
C PHE A 76 -0.32 -5.02 10.01
N GLN A 77 -0.78 -5.56 8.89
CA GLN A 77 -0.39 -5.13 7.55
C GLN A 77 -1.33 -4.06 7.01
N ILE A 78 -0.74 -3.09 6.31
CA ILE A 78 -1.45 -1.95 5.74
C ILE A 78 -1.05 -1.85 4.28
N ARG A 79 -2.05 -1.69 3.42
CA ARG A 79 -1.87 -1.56 1.97
C ARG A 79 -2.63 -0.34 1.48
N VAL A 80 -1.91 0.60 0.88
CA VAL A 80 -2.49 1.80 0.26
C VAL A 80 -2.02 1.94 -1.18
N GLY A 81 -2.88 2.47 -2.05
CA GLY A 81 -2.60 2.70 -3.46
C GLY A 81 -2.14 4.13 -3.72
N VAL A 82 -1.21 4.30 -4.64
CA VAL A 82 -0.80 5.61 -5.17
C VAL A 82 -0.66 5.53 -6.69
N LYS A 83 -1.00 6.61 -7.41
CA LYS A 83 -0.69 6.72 -8.84
C LYS A 83 0.64 7.43 -9.02
N ARG A 84 1.66 6.71 -9.50
CA ARG A 84 3.01 7.26 -9.69
C ARG A 84 3.81 6.44 -10.71
N SER A 85 4.85 7.03 -11.28
CA SER A 85 5.83 6.29 -12.09
C SER A 85 6.70 5.38 -11.20
N LEU A 86 7.30 4.34 -11.77
CA LEU A 86 8.23 3.50 -11.02
C LEU A 86 9.47 4.28 -10.61
N ARG A 87 9.96 5.15 -11.51
CA ARG A 87 11.10 6.02 -11.24
C ARG A 87 10.87 6.94 -10.04
N ASP A 88 9.69 7.54 -9.92
CA ASP A 88 9.37 8.43 -8.80
C ASP A 88 9.04 7.66 -7.50
N THR A 89 8.68 6.38 -7.60
CA THR A 89 8.42 5.49 -6.45
C THR A 89 9.72 5.05 -5.78
N VAL A 90 10.83 5.01 -6.52
CA VAL A 90 12.15 4.61 -5.99
C VAL A 90 13.04 5.78 -5.60
N ARG A 91 12.61 7.03 -5.84
CA ARG A 91 13.36 8.22 -5.44
C ARG A 91 13.52 8.28 -3.93
N GLU A 92 14.71 8.62 -3.48
CA GLU A 92 15.06 8.73 -2.07
C GLU A 92 14.09 9.63 -1.30
N GLU A 93 13.73 10.79 -1.84
CA GLU A 93 12.79 11.73 -1.21
C GLU A 93 11.43 11.07 -0.90
N PHE A 94 10.92 10.24 -1.82
CA PHE A 94 9.66 9.56 -1.64
C PHE A 94 9.76 8.41 -0.64
N VAL A 95 10.82 7.60 -0.77
CA VAL A 95 11.06 6.48 0.17
C VAL A 95 11.24 7.02 1.58
N SER A 96 12.04 8.09 1.72
CA SER A 96 12.24 8.81 2.97
C SER A 96 10.92 9.30 3.55
N ASP A 97 10.06 9.95 2.77
CA ASP A 97 8.75 10.39 3.27
C ASP A 97 7.88 9.22 3.77
N MET A 98 7.87 8.09 3.06
CA MET A 98 7.12 6.90 3.49
C MET A 98 7.67 6.29 4.78
N VAL A 99 8.99 6.18 4.89
CA VAL A 99 9.68 5.67 6.08
C VAL A 99 9.43 6.58 7.29
N HIS A 100 9.54 7.90 7.13
CA HIS A 100 9.27 8.86 8.21
C HIS A 100 7.81 8.82 8.64
N THR A 101 6.87 8.70 7.70
CA THR A 101 5.44 8.57 8.00
C THR A 101 5.15 7.31 8.81
N ALA A 102 5.73 6.18 8.40
CA ALA A 102 5.56 4.91 9.10
C ALA A 102 6.17 4.97 10.51
N SER A 103 7.41 5.46 10.62
CA SER A 103 8.13 5.55 11.89
C SER A 103 7.44 6.48 12.88
N GLY A 104 6.91 7.62 12.42
CA GLY A 104 6.16 8.57 13.24
C GLY A 104 4.86 8.00 13.81
N MET A 105 4.35 6.90 13.25
CA MET A 105 3.16 6.19 13.71
C MET A 105 3.50 4.79 14.28
N ASN A 106 4.75 4.56 14.69
CA ASN A 106 5.22 3.27 15.23
C ASN A 106 4.93 2.09 14.27
N GLY A 107 5.11 2.33 12.98
CA GLY A 107 5.06 1.35 11.90
C GLY A 107 6.37 1.25 11.13
N THR A 108 6.36 0.44 10.09
CA THR A 108 7.49 0.15 9.20
C THR A 108 7.03 0.25 7.76
N PHE A 109 7.85 0.85 6.89
CA PHE A 109 7.63 0.79 5.46
C PHE A 109 8.27 -0.49 4.91
N ASP A 110 7.45 -1.37 4.35
CA ASP A 110 7.85 -2.70 3.87
C ASP A 110 8.13 -2.72 2.36
N GLY A 111 7.99 -1.56 1.70
CA GLY A 111 8.24 -1.37 0.28
C GLY A 111 6.95 -1.22 -0.51
N TRP A 112 7.01 -1.55 -1.80
CA TRP A 112 5.92 -1.34 -2.73
C TRP A 112 5.72 -2.54 -3.65
N ASN A 113 4.57 -2.63 -4.31
CA ASN A 113 4.28 -3.64 -5.31
C ASN A 113 3.55 -3.01 -6.50
N LEU A 114 3.78 -3.58 -7.68
CA LEU A 114 2.86 -3.34 -8.79
C LEU A 114 1.50 -3.88 -8.36
N LEU A 115 0.43 -3.10 -8.59
CA LEU A 115 -0.90 -3.65 -8.53
C LEU A 115 -1.00 -4.65 -9.70
N GLY A 116 -0.77 -5.94 -9.42
CA GLY A 116 -0.98 -6.98 -10.41
C GLY A 116 -2.42 -6.93 -10.90
N GLU A 117 -2.65 -7.30 -12.16
CA GLU A 117 -4.00 -7.47 -12.73
C GLU A 117 -4.91 -8.33 -11.82
N GLU A 118 -4.34 -9.17 -10.95
CA GLU A 118 -5.03 -9.93 -9.89
C GLU A 118 -5.81 -9.09 -8.85
N SER A 119 -5.53 -7.79 -8.67
CA SER A 119 -6.31 -6.95 -7.75
C SER A 119 -7.50 -6.23 -8.41
N ALA A 120 -7.65 -6.30 -9.74
CA ALA A 120 -8.84 -5.79 -10.42
C ALA A 120 -10.06 -6.66 -10.12
N GLU A 121 -9.88 -7.97 -9.96
CA GLU A 121 -10.98 -8.91 -9.69
C GLU A 121 -11.55 -8.80 -8.27
N GLN A 122 -10.75 -8.42 -7.26
CA GLN A 122 -11.26 -8.23 -5.89
C GLN A 122 -11.93 -6.88 -5.67
N ALA A 123 -11.57 -5.84 -6.44
CA ALA A 123 -12.22 -4.54 -6.36
C ALA A 123 -13.58 -4.49 -7.10
N GLN A 124 -13.82 -5.41 -8.06
CA GLN A 124 -15.10 -5.48 -8.79
C GLN A 124 -16.13 -6.39 -8.11
N THR A 125 -15.74 -7.33 -7.26
CA THR A 125 -16.69 -8.26 -6.58
C THR A 125 -17.42 -7.66 -5.38
N GLN A 126 -17.03 -6.46 -4.90
CA GLN A 126 -17.78 -5.73 -3.85
C GLN A 126 -18.56 -4.52 -4.39
N GLY A 127 -18.56 -4.28 -5.70
CA GLY A 127 -19.23 -3.15 -6.33
C GLY A 127 -20.56 -3.47 -7.04
N ASP A 128 -20.90 -4.75 -7.20
CA ASP A 128 -22.14 -5.18 -7.88
C ASP A 128 -23.14 -5.73 -6.86
N THR A 129 -23.84 -4.84 -6.18
CA THR A 129 -25.24 -5.10 -5.85
C THR A 129 -26.04 -3.80 -5.87
N PRO A 130 -26.49 -3.35 -7.05
CA PRO A 130 -27.66 -2.51 -7.12
C PRO A 130 -28.90 -3.36 -7.46
N ASP A 131 -29.92 -3.15 -6.63
CA ASP A 131 -31.33 -3.10 -7.00
C ASP A 131 -32.19 -4.39 -6.98
N ALA A 132 -32.97 -4.47 -5.89
CA ALA A 132 -34.41 -4.64 -5.88
C ALA A 132 -35.08 -5.35 -7.07
N ARG A 133 -35.48 -6.61 -6.87
CA ARG A 133 -36.78 -7.14 -7.32
C ARG A 133 -37.22 -8.31 -6.43
N SER A 134 -38.11 -8.03 -5.48
CA SER A 134 -39.10 -9.02 -5.05
C SER A 134 -40.47 -8.47 -5.41
N ALA A 135 -40.81 -8.65 -6.68
CA ALA A 135 -42.18 -8.59 -7.16
C ALA A 135 -42.58 -10.00 -7.58
N GLY A 136 -43.75 -10.42 -7.09
CA GLY A 136 -44.48 -11.63 -7.50
C GLY A 136 -44.50 -12.70 -6.42
N THR A 137 -45.60 -13.39 -6.10
CA THR A 137 -46.92 -13.50 -6.73
C THR A 137 -47.83 -14.24 -5.73
N LEU A 138 -49.14 -14.00 -5.84
CA LEU A 138 -50.29 -14.72 -5.28
C LEU A 138 -50.04 -16.05 -4.54
N ASN A 139 -50.77 -16.23 -3.43
CA ASN A 139 -51.42 -17.51 -3.17
C ASN A 139 -52.80 -17.31 -2.52
N SER A 140 -53.81 -17.76 -3.28
CA SER A 140 -55.13 -18.32 -2.94
C SER A 140 -55.87 -17.86 -1.70
#